data_AF-A0A1U7CRJ1-F1
#
_entry.id   AF-A0A1U7CRJ1-F1
#
_cell.length_a   1.000
_cell.length_b   1.000
_cell.length_c   1.000
_cell.angle_alpha   90.00
_cell.angle_beta   90.00
_cell.angle_gamma   90.00
#
_symmetry.space_group_name_H-M   'P 1'
#
loop_
_entity.id
_entity.type
_entity.pdbx_description
1 polymer ?
#
loop_
_entity_poly.entity_id
_entity_poly.type
_entity_poly.pdbx_seq_one_letter_code
_entity_poly.pdbx_strand_id
1 'polypeptide(L)'
;MSQGGRRPAVQRLGVRLKLWWLMAAVAVAAVLCAVARKEGSPIAGAVIVGTCVLVLAYKRFSEALALRRSEGLTTSRPRKVWAALNAVCVAVMVIGLSDLAFLVGYSGYMALSSRSSHWSPYDDEAWIAMGAAAGTTLAVRVAVALRRRFWPQRPPALRRSNWLLEFACAVTALVISRLILR
;
A
#
# COMPACT_ATOMS: atom_id res chain seq x y z
N MET A 1 25.71 -40.54 -6.60
CA MET A 1 25.68 -39.92 -5.24
C MET A 1 24.94 -38.60 -5.34
N SER A 2 23.77 -38.51 -4.72
CA SER A 2 22.79 -37.42 -4.88
C SER A 2 23.01 -36.35 -3.80
N GLN A 3 23.44 -35.15 -4.18
CA GLN A 3 23.48 -34.00 -3.29
C GLN A 3 22.08 -33.40 -3.14
N GLY A 4 21.36 -33.87 -2.12
CA GLY A 4 20.08 -33.32 -1.68
C GLY A 4 20.23 -31.89 -1.16
N GLY A 5 19.97 -30.92 -2.04
CA GLY A 5 19.94 -29.49 -1.73
C GLY A 5 18.80 -29.12 -0.79
N ARG A 6 19.03 -29.17 0.52
CA ARG A 6 18.17 -28.53 1.54
C ARG A 6 18.30 -27.00 1.46
N ARG A 7 17.47 -26.36 0.65
CA ARG A 7 16.96 -25.00 0.89
C ARG A 7 15.46 -25.11 0.62
N PRO A 8 14.50 -24.64 1.47
CA PRO A 8 14.38 -23.21 1.86
C PRO A 8 13.39 -22.90 3.03
N ALA A 9 13.77 -23.01 4.31
CA ALA A 9 12.87 -22.55 5.40
C ALA A 9 12.95 -21.02 5.60
N VAL A 10 14.15 -20.44 5.46
CA VAL A 10 14.42 -19.02 5.76
C VAL A 10 13.76 -18.05 4.77
N GLN A 11 13.51 -18.48 3.52
CA GLN A 11 12.89 -17.63 2.50
C GLN A 11 11.40 -17.36 2.73
N ARG A 12 10.64 -18.27 3.37
CA ARG A 12 9.19 -18.09 3.56
C ARG A 12 8.85 -17.06 4.65
N LEU A 13 9.66 -16.97 5.70
CA LEU A 13 9.46 -16.01 6.79
C LEU A 13 9.66 -14.55 6.34
N GLY A 14 10.68 -14.28 5.53
CA GLY A 14 10.96 -12.92 5.04
C GLY A 14 9.86 -12.35 4.12
N VAL A 15 9.14 -13.21 3.38
CA VAL A 15 8.05 -12.78 2.49
C VAL A 15 6.78 -12.47 3.29
N ARG A 16 6.47 -13.27 4.32
CA ARG A 16 5.30 -13.04 5.20
C ARG A 16 5.42 -11.73 5.98
N LEU A 17 6.59 -11.43 6.55
CA LEU A 17 6.82 -10.15 7.22
C LEU A 17 6.59 -8.97 6.25
N LYS A 18 7.19 -9.00 5.05
CA LYS A 18 7.07 -7.90 4.08
C LYS A 18 5.64 -7.62 3.63
N LEU A 19 4.77 -8.63 3.60
CA LEU A 19 3.35 -8.43 3.28
C LEU A 19 2.60 -7.81 4.45
N TRP A 20 2.85 -8.28 5.67
CA TRP A 20 2.23 -7.77 6.89
C TRP A 20 2.56 -6.29 7.13
N TRP A 21 3.81 -5.88 6.88
CA TRP A 21 4.23 -4.47 6.99
C TRP A 21 3.62 -3.55 5.93
N LEU A 22 3.37 -4.06 4.72
CA LEU A 22 2.65 -3.31 3.67
C LEU A 22 1.17 -3.14 4.02
N MET A 23 0.54 -4.19 4.57
CA MET A 23 -0.83 -4.13 5.08
C MET A 23 -0.93 -3.14 6.25
N ALA A 24 0.05 -3.13 7.16
CA ALA A 24 0.11 -2.18 8.28
C ALA A 24 0.24 -0.74 7.77
N ALA A 25 1.13 -0.46 6.81
CA ALA A 25 1.28 0.87 6.24
C ALA A 25 0.00 1.37 5.54
N VAL A 26 -0.68 0.48 4.80
CA VAL A 26 -1.96 0.80 4.16
C VAL A 26 -3.06 1.02 5.19
N ALA A 27 -3.12 0.20 6.24
CA ALA A 27 -4.07 0.36 7.33
C ALA A 27 -3.87 1.69 8.08
N VAL A 28 -2.62 2.05 8.39
CA VAL A 28 -2.29 3.35 9.01
C VAL A 28 -2.68 4.50 8.09
N ALA A 29 -2.36 4.43 6.79
CA ALA A 29 -2.77 5.47 5.84
C ALA A 29 -4.31 5.60 5.75
N ALA A 30 -5.04 4.49 5.77
CA ALA A 30 -6.50 4.49 5.77
C ALA A 30 -7.08 5.13 7.04
N VAL A 31 -6.55 4.80 8.22
CA VAL A 31 -6.96 5.42 9.50
C VAL A 31 -6.67 6.91 9.49
N LEU A 32 -5.49 7.32 9.01
CA LEU A 32 -5.14 8.75 8.94
C LEU A 32 -6.03 9.52 7.96
N CYS A 33 -6.39 8.91 6.82
CA CYS A 33 -7.34 9.51 5.89
C CYS A 33 -8.74 9.64 6.52
N ALA A 34 -9.18 8.66 7.31
CA ALA A 34 -10.45 8.72 8.02
C ALA A 34 -10.46 9.82 9.09
N VAL A 35 -9.38 9.94 9.87
CA VAL A 35 -9.22 11.00 10.88
C VAL A 35 -9.14 12.39 10.22
N ALA A 36 -8.35 12.55 9.16
CA ALA A 36 -8.22 13.81 8.43
C ALA A 36 -9.55 14.27 7.80
N ARG A 37 -10.40 13.33 7.37
CA ARG A 37 -11.75 13.66 6.87
C ARG A 37 -12.65 14.21 7.98
N LYS A 38 -12.50 13.75 9.23
CA LYS A 38 -13.28 14.23 10.38
C LYS A 38 -12.92 15.67 10.76
N GLU A 39 -11.66 16.05 10.59
CA GLU A 39 -11.16 17.42 10.87
C GLU A 39 -11.27 18.39 9.67
N GLY A 40 -11.77 17.92 8.52
CA GLY A 40 -12.15 18.79 7.40
C GLY A 40 -10.99 19.40 6.60
N SER A 41 -9.74 18.98 6.81
CA SER A 41 -8.60 19.48 6.02
C SER A 41 -8.26 18.52 4.86
N PRO A 42 -8.72 18.80 3.63
CA PRO A 42 -8.40 17.97 2.46
C PRO A 42 -6.89 17.93 2.17
N ILE A 43 -6.15 18.94 2.65
CA ILE A 43 -4.69 19.05 2.50
C ILE A 43 -3.98 17.90 3.24
N ALA A 44 -4.41 17.56 4.45
CA ALA A 44 -3.78 16.50 5.24
C ALA A 44 -3.88 15.13 4.53
N GLY A 45 -5.06 14.81 4.00
CA GLY A 45 -5.27 13.58 3.20
C GLY A 45 -4.40 13.55 1.95
N ALA A 46 -4.31 14.66 1.22
CA ALA A 46 -3.46 14.76 0.03
C ALA A 46 -1.97 14.54 0.35
N VAL A 47 -1.48 15.08 1.47
CA VAL A 47 -0.09 14.91 1.92
C VAL A 47 0.21 13.44 2.28
N ILE A 48 -0.71 12.77 2.98
CA ILE A 48 -0.55 11.36 3.34
C ILE A 48 -0.50 10.50 2.07
N VAL A 49 -1.47 10.67 1.17
CA VAL A 49 -1.53 9.94 -0.10
C VAL A 49 -0.28 10.21 -0.93
N GLY A 50 0.14 11.47 -1.06
CA GLY A 50 1.35 11.86 -1.78
C GLY A 50 2.60 11.21 -1.21
N THR A 51 2.72 11.15 0.11
CA THR A 51 3.85 10.49 0.80
C THR A 51 3.84 8.98 0.53
N CYS A 52 2.68 8.32 0.61
CA CYS A 52 2.54 6.90 0.28
C CYS A 52 2.93 6.62 -1.18
N VAL A 53 2.47 7.44 -2.13
CA VAL A 53 2.84 7.36 -3.55
C VAL A 53 4.35 7.49 -3.70
N LEU A 54 4.97 8.48 -3.06
CA LEU A 54 6.40 8.74 -3.15
C LEU A 54 7.23 7.57 -2.61
N VAL A 55 6.88 7.04 -1.45
CA VAL A 55 7.56 5.88 -0.84
C VAL A 55 7.44 4.65 -1.73
N LEU A 56 6.25 4.38 -2.26
CA LEU A 56 6.00 3.23 -3.13
C LEU A 56 6.74 3.35 -4.46
N ALA A 57 6.71 4.54 -5.06
CA ALA A 57 7.43 4.87 -6.28
C ALA A 57 8.95 4.76 -6.08
N TYR A 58 9.48 5.29 -4.98
CA TYR A 58 10.90 5.19 -4.62
C TYR A 58 11.33 3.74 -4.49
N LYS A 59 10.56 2.92 -3.76
CA LYS A 59 10.87 1.50 -3.59
C LYS A 59 10.89 0.78 -4.92
N ARG A 60 9.88 1.00 -5.78
CA ARG A 60 9.85 0.39 -7.11
C ARG A 60 11.02 0.84 -7.96
N PHE A 61 11.31 2.13 -7.97
CA PHE A 61 12.44 2.69 -8.69
C PHE A 61 13.77 2.09 -8.23
N SER A 62 13.99 1.95 -6.91
CA SER A 62 15.20 1.36 -6.35
C SER A 62 15.38 -0.11 -6.76
N GLU A 63 14.30 -0.90 -6.76
CA GLU A 63 14.33 -2.30 -7.20
C GLU A 63 14.60 -2.40 -8.71
N ALA A 64 14.01 -1.53 -9.52
CA ALA A 64 14.27 -1.49 -10.96
C ALA A 64 15.73 -1.13 -11.29
N LEU A 65 16.35 -0.23 -10.53
CA LEU A 65 17.77 0.09 -10.65
C LEU A 65 18.67 -1.05 -10.17
N ALA A 66 18.34 -1.68 -9.05
CA ALA A 66 19.10 -2.82 -8.53
C ALA A 66 19.15 -3.98 -9.54
N LEU A 67 18.02 -4.27 -10.20
CA LEU A 67 17.95 -5.28 -11.26
C LEU A 67 18.85 -4.93 -12.44
N ARG A 68 18.77 -3.71 -12.96
CA ARG A 68 19.62 -3.29 -14.08
C ARG A 68 21.11 -3.32 -13.73
N ARG A 69 21.45 -2.98 -12.49
CA ARG A 69 22.83 -3.03 -12.00
C ARG A 69 23.35 -4.47 -11.94
N SER A 70 22.51 -5.43 -11.54
CA SER A 70 22.86 -6.85 -11.55
C SER A 70 23.02 -7.43 -12.96
N GLU A 71 22.37 -6.82 -13.95
CA GLU A 71 22.47 -7.20 -15.38
C GLU A 71 23.66 -6.52 -16.08
N GLY A 72 24.47 -5.71 -15.37
CA GLY A 72 25.64 -5.01 -15.93
C GLY A 72 25.30 -3.91 -16.94
N LEU A 73 24.02 -3.53 -17.06
CA LEU A 73 23.57 -2.56 -18.05
C LEU A 73 23.84 -1.12 -17.60
N THR A 74 24.53 -0.34 -18.44
CA THR A 74 24.70 1.09 -18.22
C THR A 74 23.37 1.82 -18.35
N THR A 75 22.95 2.53 -17.31
CA THR A 75 21.68 3.26 -17.30
C THR A 75 21.89 4.68 -17.86
N SER A 76 21.31 4.96 -19.03
CA SER A 76 21.26 6.32 -19.57
C SER A 76 20.32 7.23 -18.76
N ARG A 77 20.65 8.53 -18.66
CA ARG A 77 19.84 9.55 -17.97
C ARG A 77 18.35 9.54 -18.37
N PRO A 78 17.97 9.52 -19.66
CA PRO A 78 16.55 9.53 -20.05
C PRO A 78 15.82 8.26 -19.59
N ARG A 79 16.46 7.08 -19.65
CA ARG A 79 15.86 5.83 -19.18
C ARG A 79 15.60 5.85 -17.66
N LYS A 80 16.45 6.54 -16.89
CA LYS A 80 16.25 6.73 -15.45
C LYS A 80 15.00 7.54 -15.16
N VAL A 81 14.76 8.62 -15.90
CA VAL A 81 13.55 9.45 -15.78
C VAL A 81 12.30 8.64 -16.11
N TRP A 82 12.30 7.93 -17.24
CA TRP A 82 11.18 7.07 -17.63
C TRP A 82 10.87 5.96 -16.61
N ALA A 83 11.91 5.35 -16.01
CA ALA A 83 11.71 4.36 -14.95
C ALA A 83 11.09 4.97 -13.69
N ALA A 84 11.47 6.20 -13.33
CA ALA A 84 10.89 6.92 -12.19
C ALA A 84 9.42 7.30 -12.47
N LEU A 85 9.13 7.85 -13.65
CA LEU A 85 7.75 8.19 -14.05
C LEU A 85 6.85 6.97 -14.08
N ASN A 86 7.31 5.84 -14.63
CA ASN A 86 6.54 4.61 -14.64
C ASN A 86 6.29 4.09 -13.20
N ALA A 87 7.29 4.19 -12.32
CA ALA A 87 7.13 3.81 -10.91
C ALA A 87 6.08 4.67 -10.18
N VAL A 88 6.08 5.99 -10.42
CA VAL A 88 5.06 6.91 -9.89
C VAL A 88 3.68 6.57 -10.45
N CYS A 89 3.57 6.38 -11.77
CA CYS A 89 2.32 6.05 -12.44
C CYS A 89 1.70 4.75 -11.89
N VAL A 90 2.51 3.70 -11.72
CA VAL A 90 2.07 2.44 -11.11
C VAL A 90 1.66 2.65 -9.65
N ALA A 91 2.41 3.43 -8.88
CA ALA A 91 2.06 3.70 -7.48
C ALA A 91 0.72 4.44 -7.35
N VAL A 92 0.49 5.46 -8.19
CA VAL A 92 -0.77 6.19 -8.25
C VAL A 92 -1.92 5.27 -8.66
N MET A 93 -1.75 4.43 -9.69
CA MET A 93 -2.77 3.46 -10.08
C MET A 93 -3.09 2.47 -8.95
N VAL A 94 -2.08 1.95 -8.25
CA VAL A 94 -2.29 1.00 -7.15
C VAL A 94 -3.10 1.63 -6.03
N ILE A 95 -2.76 2.85 -5.62
CA ILE A 95 -3.47 3.54 -4.54
C ILE A 95 -4.87 3.95 -5.01
N GLY A 96 -4.97 4.61 -6.17
CA GLY A 96 -6.24 5.10 -6.70
C GLY A 96 -7.26 4.00 -7.00
N LEU A 97 -6.84 2.89 -7.62
CA LEU A 97 -7.75 1.77 -7.88
C LEU A 97 -8.15 1.05 -6.60
N SER A 98 -7.27 1.00 -5.59
CA SER A 98 -7.63 0.41 -4.30
C SER A 98 -8.61 1.28 -3.52
N ASP A 99 -8.46 2.61 -3.57
CA ASP A 99 -9.41 3.57 -2.99
C ASP A 99 -10.78 3.50 -3.69
N LEU A 100 -10.78 3.46 -5.03
CA LEU A 100 -12.00 3.29 -5.81
C LEU A 100 -12.70 1.97 -5.48
N ALA A 101 -11.93 0.88 -5.35
CA ALA A 101 -12.46 -0.43 -4.94
C ALA A 101 -13.02 -0.39 -3.51
N PHE A 102 -12.36 0.31 -2.58
CA PHE A 102 -12.90 0.53 -1.24
C PHE A 102 -14.25 1.24 -1.29
N LEU A 103 -14.33 2.35 -2.03
CA LEU A 103 -15.56 3.14 -2.18
C LEU A 103 -16.69 2.32 -2.80
N VAL A 104 -16.41 1.55 -3.85
CA VAL A 104 -17.39 0.65 -4.47
C VAL A 104 -17.87 -0.43 -3.50
N GLY A 105 -16.96 -1.06 -2.75
CA GLY A 105 -17.34 -2.08 -1.77
C GLY A 105 -18.15 -1.52 -0.61
N TYR A 106 -17.75 -0.36 -0.07
CA TYR A 106 -18.44 0.33 1.01
C TYR A 106 -19.83 0.82 0.58
N SER A 107 -19.90 1.59 -0.51
CA SER A 107 -21.17 2.13 -1.02
C SER A 107 -22.10 1.02 -1.51
N GLY A 108 -21.58 0.00 -2.17
CA GLY A 108 -22.36 -1.16 -2.60
C GLY A 108 -22.97 -1.89 -1.40
N TYR A 109 -22.20 -2.11 -0.34
CA TYR A 109 -22.71 -2.71 0.89
C TYR A 109 -23.80 -1.85 1.55
N MET A 110 -23.56 -0.55 1.71
CA MET A 110 -24.54 0.38 2.29
C MET A 110 -25.83 0.49 1.46
N ALA A 111 -25.73 0.40 0.13
CA ALA A 111 -26.88 0.41 -0.78
C ALA A 111 -27.68 -0.91 -0.76
N LEU A 112 -27.03 -2.02 -0.42
CA LEU A 112 -27.69 -3.31 -0.23
C LEU A 112 -28.40 -3.38 1.12
N SER A 113 -27.75 -2.91 2.19
CA SER A 113 -28.33 -2.92 3.55
C SER A 113 -29.50 -1.95 3.70
N SER A 114 -29.48 -0.81 3.00
CA SER A 114 -30.58 0.16 3.02
C SER A 114 -31.89 -0.39 2.42
N ARG A 115 -31.83 -1.47 1.63
CA ARG A 115 -33.01 -2.11 1.05
C ARG A 115 -33.67 -3.13 2.00
N SER A 116 -32.90 -3.71 2.91
CA SER A 116 -33.38 -4.76 3.83
C SER A 116 -33.82 -4.24 5.20
N SER A 117 -33.40 -3.02 5.56
CA SER A 117 -33.65 -2.40 6.85
C SER A 117 -34.52 -1.15 6.70
N HIS A 118 -35.64 -1.07 7.40
CA HIS A 118 -36.45 0.15 7.55
C HIS A 118 -35.77 1.16 8.50
N TRP A 119 -34.70 0.76 9.19
CA TRP A 119 -33.86 1.62 10.00
C TRP A 119 -32.75 2.25 9.16
N SER A 120 -32.43 3.52 9.44
CA SER A 120 -31.33 4.27 8.83
C SER A 120 -30.00 3.52 9.06
N PRO A 121 -29.35 2.96 8.02
CA PRO A 121 -28.10 2.22 8.16
C PRO A 121 -26.93 3.10 8.62
N TYR A 122 -27.09 4.43 8.60
CA TYR A 122 -26.05 5.38 8.91
C TYR A 122 -25.90 5.65 10.41
N ASP A 123 -26.89 5.26 11.23
CA ASP A 123 -26.88 5.52 12.67
C ASP A 123 -26.32 4.36 13.49
N ASP A 124 -26.14 3.19 12.87
CA ASP A 124 -25.63 1.99 13.54
C ASP A 124 -24.16 1.75 13.20
N GLU A 125 -23.32 1.80 14.22
CA GLU A 125 -21.89 1.56 14.13
C GLU A 125 -21.56 0.17 13.53
N ALA A 126 -22.43 -0.83 13.74
CA ALA A 126 -22.23 -2.17 13.21
C ALA A 126 -22.32 -2.21 11.67
N TRP A 127 -23.26 -1.48 11.06
CA TRP A 127 -23.40 -1.41 9.60
C TRP A 127 -22.23 -0.66 8.97
N ILE A 128 -21.77 0.43 9.61
CA ILE A 128 -20.58 1.17 9.17
C ILE A 128 -19.34 0.26 9.21
N ALA A 129 -19.16 -0.49 10.30
CA ALA A 129 -18.03 -1.41 10.44
C ALA A 129 -18.04 -2.53 9.39
N MET A 130 -19.21 -3.11 9.11
CA MET A 130 -19.35 -4.14 8.08
C MET A 130 -19.12 -3.60 6.66
N GLY A 131 -19.63 -2.39 6.35
CA GLY A 131 -19.36 -1.72 5.09
C GLY A 131 -17.88 -1.41 4.90
N ALA A 132 -17.20 -0.94 5.95
CA ALA A 132 -15.77 -0.71 5.93
C ALA A 132 -15.00 -2.02 5.69
N ALA A 133 -15.35 -3.11 6.37
CA ALA A 133 -14.72 -4.42 6.18
C ALA A 133 -14.90 -4.95 4.74
N ALA A 134 -16.09 -4.79 4.15
CA ALA A 134 -16.36 -5.16 2.76
C ALA A 134 -15.50 -4.34 1.78
N GLY A 135 -15.47 -3.02 1.95
CA GLY A 135 -14.61 -2.11 1.18
C GLY A 135 -13.12 -2.48 1.28
N THR A 136 -12.61 -2.69 2.50
CA THR A 136 -11.22 -3.06 2.75
C THR A 136 -10.87 -4.39 2.09
N THR A 137 -11.76 -5.38 2.17
CA THR A 137 -11.54 -6.68 1.54
C THR A 137 -11.38 -6.55 0.02
N LEU A 138 -12.23 -5.73 -0.62
CA LEU A 138 -12.16 -5.49 -2.06
C LEU A 138 -10.88 -4.71 -2.45
N ALA A 139 -10.55 -3.66 -1.70
CA ALA A 139 -9.32 -2.88 -1.89
C ALA A 139 -8.07 -3.75 -1.78
N VAL A 140 -8.00 -4.63 -0.77
CA VAL A 140 -6.89 -5.58 -0.60
C VAL A 140 -6.79 -6.52 -1.78
N ARG A 141 -7.91 -7.06 -2.28
CA ARG A 141 -7.90 -7.95 -3.46
C ARG A 141 -7.37 -7.24 -4.69
N VAL A 142 -7.80 -6.00 -4.94
CA VAL A 142 -7.31 -5.16 -6.05
C VAL A 142 -5.83 -4.86 -5.88
N ALA A 143 -5.39 -4.41 -4.70
CA ALA A 143 -3.98 -4.15 -4.41
C ALA A 143 -3.11 -5.41 -4.64
N VAL A 144 -3.56 -6.59 -4.21
CA VAL A 144 -2.87 -7.86 -4.44
C VAL A 144 -2.83 -8.21 -5.92
N ALA A 145 -3.92 -8.03 -6.65
CA ALA A 145 -3.98 -8.31 -8.10
C ALA A 145 -3.03 -7.39 -8.88
N LEU A 146 -3.07 -6.08 -8.60
CA LEU A 146 -2.17 -5.10 -9.22
C LEU A 146 -0.72 -5.37 -8.86
N ARG A 147 -0.44 -5.71 -7.60
CA ARG A 147 0.91 -6.12 -7.18
C ARG A 147 1.37 -7.35 -7.95
N ARG A 148 0.55 -8.39 -8.10
CA ARG A 148 0.94 -9.59 -8.88
C ARG A 148 1.22 -9.25 -10.34
N ARG A 149 0.47 -8.31 -10.92
CA ARG A 149 0.63 -7.87 -12.32
C ARG A 149 1.87 -7.02 -12.55
N PHE A 150 2.16 -6.06 -11.66
CA PHE A 150 3.26 -5.10 -11.83
C PHE A 150 4.58 -5.51 -11.15
N TRP A 151 4.51 -6.45 -10.20
CA TRP A 151 5.63 -7.09 -9.53
C TRP A 151 5.62 -8.60 -9.79
N PRO A 152 6.03 -9.04 -11.00
CA PRO A 152 6.35 -10.45 -11.20
C PRO A 152 7.38 -10.87 -10.15
N GLN A 153 7.03 -11.87 -9.34
CA GLN A 153 7.86 -12.33 -8.23
C GLN A 153 9.17 -12.90 -8.78
N ARG A 154 10.22 -12.08 -8.86
CA ARG A 154 11.59 -12.61 -9.01
C ARG A 154 12.03 -13.19 -7.66
N PRO A 155 12.76 -14.33 -7.67
CA PRO A 155 13.25 -14.93 -6.44
C PRO A 155 14.08 -13.91 -5.65
N PRO A 156 14.06 -13.97 -4.30
CA PRO A 156 14.66 -12.95 -3.47
C PRO A 156 16.19 -12.99 -3.61
N ALA A 157 16.72 -12.20 -4.53
CA ALA A 157 18.12 -11.82 -4.53
C ALA A 157 18.35 -10.95 -3.28
N LEU A 158 19.34 -11.37 -2.49
CA LEU A 158 19.71 -10.79 -1.21
C LEU A 158 19.82 -9.26 -1.25
N ARG A 159 19.23 -8.62 -0.22
CA ARG A 159 19.87 -7.57 0.62
C ARG A 159 19.37 -6.11 0.53
N ARG A 160 19.09 -5.61 1.76
CA ARG A 160 19.10 -4.25 2.36
C ARG A 160 18.58 -3.05 1.56
N SER A 161 17.51 -2.42 2.07
CA SER A 161 17.62 -1.40 3.13
C SER A 161 16.21 -1.08 3.67
N ASN A 162 15.96 -1.37 4.95
CA ASN A 162 14.71 -1.01 5.64
C ASN A 162 14.76 0.40 6.23
N TRP A 163 15.87 1.13 6.09
CA TRP A 163 16.08 2.39 6.81
C TRP A 163 15.16 3.51 6.35
N LEU A 164 14.82 3.57 5.05
CA LEU A 164 13.84 4.54 4.53
C LEU A 164 12.40 4.22 4.96
N LEU A 165 12.12 2.96 5.30
CA LEU A 165 10.84 2.54 5.86
C LEU A 165 10.75 2.94 7.34
N GLU A 166 11.83 2.76 8.10
CA GLU A 166 11.94 3.27 9.47
C GLU A 166 11.83 4.79 9.50
N PHE A 167 12.43 5.49 8.53
CA PHE A 167 12.32 6.94 8.40
C PHE A 167 10.90 7.39 8.07
N ALA A 168 10.22 6.72 7.12
CA ALA A 168 8.83 7.01 6.81
C ALA A 168 7.92 6.74 8.03
N CYS A 169 8.10 5.61 8.73
CA CYS A 169 7.37 5.32 9.96
C CYS A 169 7.66 6.34 11.07
N ALA A 170 8.92 6.76 11.26
CA ALA A 170 9.29 7.76 12.26
C ALA A 170 8.69 9.12 11.94
N VAL A 171 8.74 9.57 10.68
CA VAL A 171 8.12 10.84 10.25
C VAL A 171 6.60 10.78 10.40
N THR A 172 5.97 9.66 10.01
CA THR A 172 4.52 9.49 10.15
C THR A 172 4.13 9.48 11.63
N ALA A 173 4.87 8.75 12.48
CA ALA A 173 4.65 8.74 13.93
C ALA A 173 4.84 10.12 14.55
N LEU A 174 5.84 10.89 14.10
CA LEU A 174 6.14 12.22 14.62
C LEU A 174 5.06 13.25 14.22
N VAL A 175 4.56 13.18 12.99
CA VAL A 175 3.44 14.00 12.51
C VAL A 175 2.14 13.64 13.24
N ILE A 176 1.86 12.35 13.43
CA ILE A 176 0.71 11.87 14.21
C ILE A 176 0.80 12.37 15.65
N SER A 177 1.96 12.24 16.31
CA SER A 177 2.12 12.70 17.69
C SER A 177 1.90 14.20 17.82
N ARG A 178 2.30 15.01 16.85
CA ARG A 178 2.08 16.47 16.89
C ARG A 178 0.65 16.89 16.58
N LEU A 179 -0.10 16.08 15.84
CA LEU A 179 -1.53 16.30 15.59
C LEU A 179 -2.39 15.94 16.81
N ILE A 180 -2.03 14.91 17.56
CA ILE A 180 -2.76 14.48 18.78
C ILE A 180 -2.48 15.40 19.97
N LEU A 181 -1.30 16.04 20.03
CA LEU A 181 -0.86 16.91 21.12
C LEU A 181 -1.29 18.39 20.97
N ARG A 182 -2.07 18.73 19.95
CA ARG A 182 -2.66 20.07 19.76
C ARG A 182 -4.17 20.01 19.96
#